data_AF-A0A925XHQ2-F1
#
_entry.id   AF-A0A925XHQ2-F1
#
_cell.length_a   1.000
_cell.length_b   1.000
_cell.length_c   1.000
_cell.angle_alpha   90.00
_cell.angle_beta   90.00
_cell.angle_gamma   90.00
#
_symmetry.space_group_name_H-M   'P 1'
#
loop_
_entity.id
_entity.type
_entity.pdbx_description
1 polymer ?
#
loop_
_entity_poly.entity_id
_entity_poly.type
_entity_poly.pdbx_seq_one_letter_code
_entity_poly.pdbx_strand_id
1 'polypeptide(L)' 'ILSPNDTVEEINDKIDVYIAAGVKQVWIVDPHFRTVRVHRPGHKPEFYTDDEDLVAEPDLPGFRVPVAQLFE' A
#
# COMPACT_ATOMS: atom_id res chain seq x y z
N ILE A 1 3.74 5.75 4.69
CA ILE A 1 2.93 6.91 4.27
C ILE A 1 3.83 7.80 3.43
N LEU A 2 3.39 8.23 2.26
CA LEU A 2 4.20 9.05 1.36
C LEU A 2 4.46 10.43 1.98
N SER A 3 5.72 10.88 1.91
CA SER A 3 6.06 12.27 2.21
C SER A 3 5.99 13.10 0.92
N PRO A 4 5.68 14.40 0.98
CA PRO A 4 5.55 15.26 -0.21
C PRO A 4 6.82 15.34 -1.09
N ASN A 5 7.96 14.91 -0.55
CA ASN A 5 9.28 15.02 -1.17
C ASN A 5 9.87 13.66 -1.58
N ASP A 6 9.17 12.55 -1.31
CA ASP A 6 9.61 11.23 -1.75
C ASP A 6 9.40 11.12 -3.27
N THR A 7 10.46 10.80 -4.01
CA THR A 7 10.35 10.51 -5.44
C THR A 7 9.78 9.12 -5.68
N VAL A 8 9.14 8.91 -6.83
CA VAL A 8 8.62 7.59 -7.23
C VAL A 8 9.71 6.52 -7.22
N GLU A 9 10.94 6.91 -7.56
CA GLU A 9 12.11 6.03 -7.61
C GLU A 9 12.54 5.59 -6.18
N GLU A 10 12.68 6.53 -5.25
CA GLU A 10 13.00 6.22 -3.84
C GLU A 10 11.93 5.34 -3.18
N ILE A 11 10.66 5.53 -3.55
CA ILE A 11 9.56 4.71 -3.04
C ILE A 11 9.65 3.28 -3.57
N ASN A 12 9.94 3.12 -4.87
CA ASN A 12 10.11 1.79 -5.48
C ASN A 12 11.32 1.06 -4.88
N ASP A 13 12.45 1.75 -4.69
CA ASP A 13 13.64 1.17 -4.06
C ASP A 13 13.32 0.67 -2.63
N LYS A 14 12.58 1.47 -1.85
CA LYS A 14 12.13 1.07 -0.50
C LYS A 14 11.23 -0.18 -0.56
N ILE A 15 10.28 -0.23 -1.50
CA ILE A 15 9.41 -1.40 -1.68
C ILE A 15 10.24 -2.65 -1.95
N ASP A 16 11.20 -2.56 -2.88
CA ASP A 16 12.04 -3.69 -3.27
C ASP A 16 12.88 -4.18 -2.10
N VAL A 17 13.43 -3.26 -1.29
CA VAL A 17 14.15 -3.61 -0.06
C VAL A 17 13.25 -4.34 0.93
N TYR A 18 12.02 -3.87 1.16
CA TYR A 18 11.09 -4.53 2.08
C TYR A 18 10.67 -5.91 1.59
N ILE A 19 10.36 -6.04 0.29
CA ILE A 19 10.00 -7.31 -0.33
C ILE A 19 11.18 -8.29 -0.25
N ALA A 20 12.41 -7.84 -0.55
CA ALA A 20 13.62 -8.64 -0.43
C ALA A 20 13.90 -9.09 1.02
N ALA A 21 13.48 -8.30 2.01
CA ALA A 21 13.54 -8.65 3.43
C ALA A 21 12.44 -9.64 3.88
N GLY A 22 11.57 -10.10 2.98
CA GLY A 22 10.52 -11.08 3.26
C GLY A 22 9.19 -10.47 3.71
N VAL A 23 8.99 -9.17 3.55
CA VAL A 23 7.69 -8.53 3.81
C VAL A 23 6.68 -9.01 2.77
N LYS A 24 5.54 -9.50 3.25
CA LYS A 24 4.48 -10.07 2.40
C LYS A 24 3.67 -9.01 1.65
N GLN A 25 3.52 -7.83 2.26
CA GLN A 25 2.70 -6.76 1.71
C GLN A 25 3.24 -5.40 2.16
N VAL A 26 3.39 -4.46 1.22
CA VAL A 26 3.81 -3.07 1.48
C VAL A 26 2.68 -2.14 1.05
N TRP A 27 2.22 -1.26 1.94
CA TRP A 27 1.15 -0.30 1.63
C TRP A 27 1.71 1.10 1.49
N ILE A 28 1.45 1.69 0.33
CA ILE A 28 1.73 3.08 0.05
C ILE A 28 0.42 3.83 0.18
N VAL A 29 0.31 4.62 1.24
CA VAL A 29 -0.81 5.52 1.47
C VAL A 29 -0.44 6.89 0.92
N ASP A 30 -1.25 7.39 -0.01
CA ASP A 30 -1.15 8.72 -0.60
C ASP A 30 -2.30 9.59 -0.07
N PRO A 31 -2.05 10.48 0.90
CA PRO A 31 -3.07 11.35 1.47
C PRO A 31 -3.55 12.45 0.52
N HIS A 32 -2.76 12.82 -0.49
CA HIS A 32 -3.13 13.87 -1.43
C HIS A 32 -4.23 13.39 -2.38
N PHE A 33 -4.06 12.17 -2.91
CA PHE A 33 -5.06 11.53 -3.76
C PHE A 33 -6.04 10.64 -3.00
N ARG A 34 -5.88 10.50 -1.68
CA ARG A 34 -6.67 9.61 -0.80
C ARG A 34 -6.73 8.17 -1.34
N THR A 35 -5.57 7.65 -1.72
CA THR A 35 -5.47 6.31 -2.33
C THR A 35 -4.47 5.43 -1.60
N VAL A 36 -4.65 4.12 -1.73
CA VAL A 36 -3.72 3.14 -1.17
C VAL A 36 -3.28 2.17 -2.26
N ARG A 37 -1.96 2.04 -2.40
CA ARG A 37 -1.33 1.04 -3.26
C ARG A 37 -0.75 -0.08 -2.44
N VAL A 38 -1.12 -1.30 -2.80
CA VAL A 38 -0.67 -2.53 -2.15
C VAL A 38 0.32 -3.23 -3.07
N HIS A 39 1.53 -3.44 -2.58
CA HIS A 39 2.59 -4.17 -3.27
C HIS A 39 2.80 -5.53 -2.60
N ARG A 40 2.79 -6.61 -3.40
CA ARG A 40 3.04 -7.99 -2.96
C ARG A 40 4.15 -8.63 -3.81
N PRO A 41 5.01 -9.49 -3.23
CA PRO A 41 6.08 -10.15 -3.97
C PRO A 41 5.54 -10.96 -5.16
N GLY A 42 5.99 -10.65 -6.38
CA GLY A 42 5.60 -11.38 -7.59
C GLY A 42 4.19 -11.06 -8.13
N HIS A 43 3.48 -10.08 -7.55
CA HIS A 43 2.18 -9.63 -8.03
C HIS A 43 2.26 -8.19 -8.56
N LYS A 44 1.34 -7.83 -9.45
CA LYS A 44 1.15 -6.43 -9.83
C LYS A 44 0.61 -5.65 -8.62
N PRO A 45 0.98 -4.37 -8.46
CA PRO A 45 0.40 -3.55 -7.42
C PRO A 45 -1.12 -3.45 -7.56
N GLU A 46 -1.82 -3.58 -6.44
CA GLU A 46 -3.25 -3.33 -6.35
C GLU A 46 -3.48 -1.89 -5.88
N PHE A 47 -4.51 -1.25 -6.42
CA PHE A 47 -4.83 0.14 -6.16
C PHE A 47 -6.23 0.22 -5.57
N TYR A 48 -6.38 0.98 -4.50
CA TYR A 48 -7.64 1.22 -3.83
C TYR A 48 -7.91 2.71 -3.68
N THR A 49 -9.12 3.13 -4.00
CA THR A 49 -9.64 4.50 -3.77
C THR A 49 -10.38 4.59 -2.43
N ASP A 50 -10.73 5.81 -2.00
CA ASP A 50 -11.38 6.04 -0.70
C ASP A 50 -12.83 5.54 -0.61
N ASP A 51 -13.47 5.22 -1.74
CA ASP A 51 -14.76 4.55 -1.82
C ASP A 51 -14.68 3.02 -1.74
N GLU A 52 -13.48 2.45 -1.66
CA GLU A 52 -13.26 1.00 -1.62
C GLU A 52 -12.86 0.50 -0.22
N ASP A 53 -13.05 -0.80 -0.01
CA ASP A 53 -12.53 -1.50 1.16
C ASP A 53 -11.21 -2.18 0.80
N LEU A 54 -10.14 -1.85 1.53
CA LEU A 54 -8.88 -2.54 1.43
C LEU A 54 -8.99 -3.91 2.08
N VAL A 55 -8.71 -4.96 1.31
CA VAL A 55 -8.69 -6.35 1.77
C VAL A 55 -7.25 -6.85 1.75
N ALA A 56 -6.78 -7.37 2.88
CA ALA A 56 -5.39 -7.81 3.05
C ALA A 56 -5.23 -9.35 3.01
N GLU A 57 -6.19 -10.04 2.41
CA GLU A 57 -6.12 -11.48 2.17
C GLU A 57 -5.04 -11.82 1.12
N PRO A 58 -4.36 -12.99 1.23
CA PRO A 58 -4.39 -13.96 2.33
C PRO A 58 -3.42 -13.62 3.48
N ASP A 59 -2.70 -12.50 3.39
CA ASP A 59 -1.58 -12.15 4.27
C ASP A 59 -2.03 -11.76 5.69
N LEU A 60 -3.21 -11.15 5.79
CA LEU A 60 -3.93 -10.81 7.02
C LEU A 60 -5.37 -11.30 6.91
N PRO A 61 -5.63 -12.57 7.27
CA PRO A 61 -6.97 -13.15 7.19
C PRO A 61 -8.00 -12.39 8.03
N GLY A 62 -9.15 -12.09 7.43
CA GLY A 62 -10.25 -11.34 8.04
C GLY A 62 -10.01 -9.83 8.11
N PHE A 63 -8.84 -9.33 7.67
CA PHE A 63 -8.57 -7.89 7.70
C PHE A 63 -9.24 -7.19 6.51
N ARG A 64 -10.12 -6.26 6.85
CA ARG A 64 -10.80 -5.35 5.91
C ARG A 64 -10.96 -3.99 6.56
N VAL A 65 -10.63 -2.93 5.84
CA VAL A 65 -10.82 -1.55 6.32
C VAL A 65 -11.31 -0.67 5.16
N PRO A 66 -12.33 0.18 5.37
CA PRO A 66 -12.68 1.20 4.40
C PRO A 66 -11.49 2.14 4.21
N VAL A 67 -11.07 2.35 2.97
CA VAL A 67 -9.88 3.17 2.68
C VAL A 67 -10.06 4.60 3.16
N ALA A 68 -11.28 5.13 3.12
CA ALA A 68 -11.63 6.43 3.70
C ALA A 68 -11.16 6.59 5.16
N GLN A 69 -11.25 5.54 6.00
CA GLN A 69 -10.86 5.60 7.42
C GLN A 69 -9.35 5.78 7.63
N LEU A 70 -8.53 5.53 6.61
CA LEU A 70 -7.08 5.74 6.68
C LEU A 70 -6.70 7.23 6.57
N PHE A 71 -7.66 8.11 6.28
CA PHE A 71 -7.47 9.54 6.06
C PHE A 71 -8.28 10.44 7.01
N GLU A 72 -8.96 9.86 8.01
CA GLU A 72 -9.75 10.58 9.02
C GLU A 72 -8.89 11.10 10.19
#